data_AF-A0AAT9HUE7-F1
#
_entry.id   AF-A0AAT9HUE7-F1
#
_cell.length_a   1.000
_cell.length_b   1.000
_cell.length_c   1.000
_cell.angle_alpha   90.00
_cell.angle_beta   90.00
_cell.angle_gamma   90.00
#
_symmetry.space_group_name_H-M   'P 1'
#
loop_
_entity.id
_entity.type
_entity.pdbx_description
1 polymer ?
#
loop_
_entity_poly.entity_id
_entity_poly.type
_entity_poly.pdbx_seq_one_letter_code
_entity_poly.pdbx_strand_id
1 'polypeptide(L)'
;MRTVPERAVHGYRAVWYYTAGEIVVRATAARRRADGDRVTYREQVFGALDPDELPRLAQVADRWAPLTGEETYLDGLRALVAGLVAAG
;
A
#
# COMPACT_ATOMS: atom_id res chain seq x y z
N MET A 1 -27.91 -15.07 -3.67
CA MET A 1 -27.34 -14.76 -2.34
C MET A 1 -26.12 -15.65 -2.15
N ARG A 2 -24.89 -15.11 -2.03
CA ARG A 2 -23.68 -15.95 -1.87
C ARG A 2 -23.67 -16.60 -0.48
N THR A 3 -23.39 -17.89 -0.42
CA THR A 3 -23.28 -18.67 0.82
C THR A 3 -21.97 -18.35 1.55
N VAL A 4 -21.89 -18.75 2.83
CA VAL A 4 -20.70 -18.57 3.67
C VAL A 4 -19.45 -19.20 3.03
N PRO A 5 -19.50 -20.43 2.44
CA PRO A 5 -18.40 -20.99 1.66
C PRO A 5 -17.88 -20.11 0.53
N GLU A 6 -18.75 -19.57 -0.33
CA GLU A 6 -18.26 -18.70 -1.41
C GLU A 6 -17.75 -17.36 -0.88
N ARG A 7 -18.27 -16.85 0.24
CA ARG A 7 -17.69 -15.65 0.89
C ARG A 7 -16.28 -15.95 1.41
N ALA A 8 -16.08 -17.10 2.05
CA ALA A 8 -14.79 -17.52 2.59
C ALA A 8 -13.71 -17.66 1.50
N VAL A 9 -14.03 -18.25 0.34
CA VAL A 9 -13.08 -18.36 -0.78
C VAL A 9 -12.62 -16.99 -1.28
N HIS A 10 -13.50 -15.99 -1.30
CA HIS A 10 -13.12 -14.66 -1.75
C HIS A 10 -12.35 -13.88 -0.67
N GLY A 11 -12.66 -14.10 0.61
CA GLY A 11 -11.83 -13.60 1.71
C GLY A 11 -10.41 -14.15 1.62
N TYR A 12 -10.26 -15.46 1.41
CA TYR A 12 -8.97 -16.09 1.15
C TYR A 12 -8.22 -15.44 -0.03
N ARG A 13 -8.89 -15.27 -1.18
CA ARG A 13 -8.27 -14.63 -2.36
C ARG A 13 -7.85 -13.19 -2.10
N ALA A 14 -8.64 -12.42 -1.34
CA ALA A 14 -8.31 -11.05 -0.99
C ALA A 14 -7.05 -10.99 -0.11
N VAL A 15 -6.97 -11.83 0.91
CA VAL A 15 -5.78 -11.95 1.78
C VAL A 15 -4.55 -12.39 0.97
N TRP A 16 -4.72 -13.36 0.07
CA TRP A 16 -3.65 -13.82 -0.82
C TRP A 16 -3.12 -12.69 -1.71
N TYR A 17 -3.99 -11.95 -2.39
CA TYR A 17 -3.58 -10.86 -3.27
C TYR A 17 -2.94 -9.69 -2.53
N TYR A 18 -3.47 -9.34 -1.36
CA TYR A 18 -2.85 -8.32 -0.50
C TYR A 18 -1.41 -8.71 -0.13
N THR A 19 -1.23 -9.94 0.35
CA THR A 19 0.08 -10.44 0.78
C THR A 19 1.07 -10.53 -0.37
N ALA A 20 0.66 -11.09 -1.51
CA ALA A 20 1.51 -11.18 -2.70
C ALA A 20 1.88 -9.79 -3.24
N GLY A 21 0.94 -8.84 -3.26
CA GLY A 21 1.17 -7.46 -3.66
C GLY A 21 2.21 -6.77 -2.79
N GLU A 22 2.08 -6.89 -1.46
CA GLU A 22 3.04 -6.35 -0.49
C GLU A 22 4.45 -6.90 -0.72
N ILE A 23 4.59 -8.22 -0.90
CA ILE A 23 5.89 -8.85 -1.17
C ILE A 23 6.51 -8.29 -2.46
N VAL A 24 5.75 -8.19 -3.54
CA VAL A 24 6.24 -7.68 -4.84
C VAL A 24 6.68 -6.22 -4.73
N VAL A 25 5.86 -5.37 -4.11
CA VAL A 25 6.18 -3.94 -3.94
C VAL A 25 7.44 -3.78 -3.10
N ARG A 26 7.54 -4.47 -1.96
CA ARG A 26 8.71 -4.43 -1.07
C ARG A 26 9.97 -4.92 -1.73
N ALA A 27 9.93 -6.07 -2.40
CA ALA A 27 11.07 -6.62 -3.11
C ALA A 27 11.57 -5.66 -4.19
N THR A 28 10.65 -5.03 -4.93
CA THR A 28 11.02 -4.09 -5.99
C THR A 28 11.53 -2.75 -5.42
N ALA A 29 10.97 -2.29 -4.29
CA ALA A 29 11.47 -1.10 -3.58
C ALA A 29 12.87 -1.35 -2.99
N ALA A 30 13.12 -2.51 -2.39
CA ALA A 30 14.42 -2.89 -1.85
C ALA A 30 15.50 -2.95 -2.94
N ARG A 31 15.20 -3.57 -4.09
CA ARG A 31 16.12 -3.59 -5.25
C ARG A 31 16.49 -2.18 -5.73
N ARG A 32 15.50 -1.29 -5.90
CA ARG A 32 15.76 0.11 -6.30
C ARG A 32 16.65 0.88 -5.32
N ARG A 33 16.53 0.63 -4.01
CA ARG A 33 17.42 1.22 -3.00
C ARG A 33 18.84 0.65 -3.08
N ALA A 34 18.98 -0.65 -3.34
CA ALA A 34 20.27 -1.33 -3.46
C ALA A 34 21.06 -0.92 -4.71
N ASP A 35 20.36 -0.65 -5.83
CA ASP A 35 20.98 -0.24 -7.09
C ASP A 35 21.53 1.20 -7.07
N GLY A 36 21.40 1.93 -5.95
CA GLY A 36 21.99 3.25 -5.73
C GLY A 36 21.44 4.37 -6.63
N ASP A 37 20.49 4.06 -7.51
CA ASP A 37 20.03 4.98 -8.54
C ASP A 37 18.78 5.75 -8.08
N ARG A 38 18.98 7.07 -7.92
CA ARG A 38 18.02 8.16 -7.65
C ARG A 38 17.59 8.41 -6.19
N VAL A 39 18.13 9.52 -5.65
CA VAL A 39 17.29 10.59 -5.06
C VAL A 39 16.04 10.74 -5.94
N THR A 40 14.88 10.38 -5.42
CA THR A 40 13.94 9.49 -6.13
C THR A 40 13.02 10.29 -7.07
N TYR A 41 12.73 9.80 -8.28
CA TYR A 41 11.67 10.37 -9.15
C TYR A 41 10.37 10.69 -8.39
N ARG A 42 10.05 9.85 -7.40
CA ARG A 42 8.92 10.07 -6.48
C ARG A 42 9.13 11.29 -5.59
N GLU A 43 10.27 11.45 -4.93
CA GLU A 43 10.54 12.65 -4.11
C GLU A 43 10.43 13.95 -4.93
N GLN A 44 10.86 13.93 -6.19
CA GLN A 44 10.68 15.07 -7.11
C GLN A 44 9.22 15.29 -7.52
N VAL A 45 8.47 14.23 -7.85
CA VAL A 45 7.05 14.32 -8.24
C VAL A 45 6.19 14.75 -7.06
N PHE A 46 6.43 14.22 -5.87
CA PHE A 46 5.69 14.59 -4.66
C PHE A 46 6.08 15.97 -4.15
N GLY A 47 7.35 16.39 -4.28
CA GLY A 47 7.80 17.74 -3.93
C GLY A 47 7.29 18.85 -4.87
N ALA A 48 6.79 18.50 -6.06
CA ALA A 48 6.25 19.44 -7.05
C ALA A 48 4.72 19.40 -7.16
N LEU A 49 4.02 18.81 -6.17
CA LEU A 49 2.56 18.74 -6.17
C LEU A 49 1.95 20.12 -6.00
N ASP A 50 1.00 20.45 -6.87
CA ASP A 50 0.16 21.63 -6.73
C ASP A 50 -0.85 21.42 -5.57
N PRO A 51 -0.81 22.24 -4.50
CA PRO A 51 -1.77 22.17 -3.41
C PRO A 51 -3.21 22.47 -3.82
N ASP A 52 -3.42 23.21 -4.90
CA ASP A 52 -4.75 23.57 -5.39
C ASP A 52 -5.40 22.40 -6.16
N GLU A 53 -4.60 21.53 -6.78
CA GLU A 53 -5.07 20.33 -7.47
C GLU A 53 -5.12 19.10 -6.56
N LEU A 54 -4.12 18.92 -5.69
CA LEU A 54 -3.94 17.71 -4.87
C LEU A 54 -3.75 18.06 -3.37
N PRO A 55 -4.73 18.74 -2.74
CA PRO A 55 -4.56 19.34 -1.41
C PRO A 55 -4.22 18.31 -0.32
N ARG A 56 -4.76 17.10 -0.39
CA ARG A 56 -4.48 16.03 0.58
C ARG A 56 -3.09 15.43 0.42
N LEU A 57 -2.59 15.37 -0.82
CA LEU A 57 -1.31 14.76 -1.12
C LEU A 57 -0.16 15.75 -0.84
N ALA A 58 -0.38 17.03 -1.17
CA ALA A 58 0.54 18.12 -0.86
C ALA A 58 0.82 18.23 0.65
N GLN A 59 -0.19 17.96 1.51
CA GLN A 59 -0.05 17.96 2.97
C GLN A 59 0.95 16.93 3.53
N VAL A 60 1.27 15.89 2.77
CA VAL A 60 2.17 14.80 3.20
C VAL A 60 3.35 14.62 2.25
N ALA A 61 3.53 15.53 1.29
CA ALA A 61 4.53 15.45 0.24
C ALA A 61 5.96 15.37 0.79
N ASP A 62 6.28 16.21 1.77
CA ASP A 62 7.57 16.29 2.47
C ASP A 62 7.87 15.01 3.27
N ARG A 63 6.83 14.30 3.71
CA ARG A 63 6.92 13.07 4.49
C ARG A 63 6.60 11.80 3.70
N TRP A 64 6.45 11.90 2.38
CA TRP A 64 6.02 10.78 1.55
C TRP A 64 7.01 9.61 1.59
N ALA A 65 8.31 9.89 1.45
CA ALA A 65 9.37 8.90 1.47
C ALA A 65 9.42 8.10 2.79
N PRO A 66 9.43 8.73 3.98
CA PRO A 66 9.39 7.98 5.23
C PRO A 66 8.08 7.20 5.40
N LEU A 67 6.91 7.79 5.13
CA LEU A 67 5.61 7.12 5.31
C LEU A 67 5.46 5.86 4.44
N THR A 68 5.95 5.90 3.20
CA THR A 68 5.89 4.76 2.27
C THR A 68 7.04 3.77 2.45
N GLY A 69 8.00 4.08 3.31
CA GLY A 69 9.06 3.18 3.75
C GLY A 69 8.69 2.30 4.94
N GLU A 70 7.61 2.63 5.65
CA GLU A 70 7.19 1.93 6.87
C GLU A 70 6.76 0.47 6.59
N GLU A 71 7.02 -0.39 7.57
CA GLU A 71 6.55 -1.77 7.56
C GLU A 71 5.09 -1.84 8.03
N THR A 72 4.15 -1.73 7.10
CA THR A 72 2.70 -1.65 7.40
C THR A 72 1.91 -2.92 7.09
N TYR A 73 2.57 -4.03 6.73
CA TYR A 73 1.93 -5.27 6.30
C TYR A 73 0.93 -5.82 7.32
N LEU A 74 1.31 -5.87 8.60
CA LEU A 74 0.44 -6.40 9.64
C LEU A 74 -0.79 -5.51 9.88
N ASP A 75 -0.62 -4.20 9.80
CA ASP A 75 -1.72 -3.27 10.04
C ASP A 75 -2.72 -3.29 8.88
N GLY A 76 -2.24 -3.32 7.64
CA GLY A 76 -3.10 -3.49 6.49
C GLY A 76 -3.78 -4.87 6.45
N LEU A 77 -3.09 -5.95 6.84
CA LEU A 77 -3.70 -7.28 6.95
C LEU A 77 -4.82 -7.31 7.99
N ARG A 78 -4.60 -6.71 9.16
CA ARG A 78 -5.62 -6.61 10.22
C ARG A 78 -6.84 -5.83 9.74
N ALA A 79 -6.61 -4.68 9.10
CA ALA A 79 -7.70 -3.86 8.55
C ALA A 79 -8.51 -4.63 7.48
N LEU A 80 -7.82 -5.35 6.60
CA LEU A 80 -8.46 -6.18 5.57
C LEU A 80 -9.31 -7.30 6.20
N VAL A 81 -8.74 -8.06 7.15
CA VAL A 81 -9.46 -9.14 7.84
C VAL A 81 -10.66 -8.59 8.62
N ALA A 82 -10.50 -7.48 9.34
CA ALA A 82 -11.58 -6.83 10.06
C ALA A 82 -12.73 -6.43 9.11
N GLY A 83 -12.41 -5.84 7.96
CA GLY A 83 -13.41 -5.48 6.95
C GLY A 83 -14.12 -6.69 6.34
N LEU A 84 -13.38 -7.77 6.05
CA LEU A 84 -13.95 -9.01 5.52
C LEU A 84 -14.90 -9.69 6.52
N VAL A 85 -14.56 -9.66 7.81
CA VAL A 85 -15.39 -10.23 8.89
C VAL A 85 -16.62 -9.37 9.15
N ALA A 86 -16.49 -8.04 9.14
CA ALA A 86 -17.62 -7.13 9.38
C ALA A 86 -18.65 -7.12 8.22
N ALA A 87 -18.21 -7.37 6.99
CA ALA A 87 -19.07 -7.46 5.81
C ALA A 87 -19.70 -8.86 5.60
N GLY A 88 -19.18 -9.86 6.31
CA GLY A 88 -19.57 -11.28 6.24
C GLY A 88 -20.91 -11.55 6.88
#